data_AF-A0A7S0KUR1-F1
#
_entry.id   AF-A0A7S0KUR1-F1
#
_cell.length_a   1.000
_cell.length_b   1.000
_cell.length_c   1.000
_cell.angle_alpha   90.00
_cell.angle_beta   90.00
_cell.angle_gamma   90.00
#
_symmetry.space_group_name_H-M   'P 1'
#
loop_
_entity.id
_entity.type
_entity.pdbx_description
1 polymer ?
#
loop_
_entity_poly.entity_id
_entity_poly.type
_entity_poly.pdbx_seq_one_letter_code
_entity_poly.pdbx_strand_id
1 'polypeptide(L)'
;LRGLVSSLHRVHAKLEAALALGASGAQIRTDGPDALQRAAGLALLNACVVATRSAHNRAWLIRLGLLDALTALLKLAMHRLNVLGNLAAMRHPGGRGGSSMGTAAEVAAQLGVLELLCAHGTAVLSNFLDADLRFGSIAGGFGMSDDAGRVDASCVAPVQPPGSTAAPPRPSPAAESPAVKPLLECGGLTALVEMIRIQRLLHRAPTGSEAAARSLEGLLLRTLCAALTGSAAAQHSLRGAGGLEMLIEGIGVDATGTRDAGEVTERDLNGGDTAGVDRTRESLQ
;
A
#
# COMPACT_ATOMS: atom_id res chain seq x y z
N LEU A 1 -14.18 18.86 -10.67
CA LEU A 1 -14.29 17.60 -9.89
C LEU A 1 -15.01 16.48 -10.65
N ARG A 2 -16.23 16.66 -11.17
CA ARG A 2 -16.90 15.64 -12.02
C ARG A 2 -16.02 15.10 -13.16
N GLY A 3 -15.34 16.00 -13.88
CA GLY A 3 -14.41 15.63 -14.93
C GLY A 3 -13.23 14.75 -14.48
N LEU A 4 -12.78 14.85 -13.22
CA LEU A 4 -11.74 13.96 -12.67
C LEU A 4 -12.27 12.53 -12.54
N VAL A 5 -13.45 12.36 -11.95
CA VAL A 5 -14.08 11.05 -11.77
C VAL A 5 -14.40 10.40 -13.12
N SER A 6 -14.98 11.15 -14.06
CA SER A 6 -15.23 10.62 -15.42
C SER A 6 -13.93 10.26 -16.15
N SER A 7 -12.86 11.01 -15.93
CA SER A 7 -11.55 10.68 -16.50
C SER A 7 -10.95 9.42 -15.86
N LEU A 8 -11.22 9.17 -14.58
CA LEU A 8 -10.73 7.97 -13.88
C LEU A 8 -11.38 6.70 -14.44
N HIS A 9 -12.69 6.75 -14.72
CA HIS A 9 -13.39 5.66 -15.43
C HIS A 9 -12.81 5.42 -16.83
N ARG A 10 -12.47 6.48 -17.57
CA ARG A 10 -11.78 6.34 -18.86
C ARG A 10 -10.38 5.74 -18.71
N VAL A 11 -9.64 6.12 -17.67
CA VAL A 11 -8.33 5.54 -17.34
C VAL A 11 -8.48 4.06 -17.02
N HIS A 12 -9.49 3.66 -16.24
CA HIS A 12 -9.80 2.26 -15.97
C HIS A 12 -10.02 1.47 -17.26
N ALA A 13 -10.91 1.93 -18.14
CA ALA A 13 -11.19 1.25 -19.42
C ALA A 13 -9.95 1.17 -20.33
N LYS A 14 -9.13 2.22 -20.36
CA LYS A 14 -7.87 2.23 -21.11
C LYS A 14 -6.85 1.25 -20.52
N LEU A 15 -6.73 1.21 -19.19
CA LEU A 15 -5.85 0.28 -18.50
C LEU A 15 -6.30 -1.15 -18.77
N GLU A 16 -7.58 -1.44 -18.65
CA GLU A 16 -8.16 -2.76 -18.93
C GLU A 16 -7.87 -3.21 -20.36
N ALA A 17 -8.07 -2.34 -21.34
CA ALA A 17 -7.72 -2.61 -22.73
C ALA A 17 -6.21 -2.86 -22.93
N ALA A 18 -5.35 -2.04 -22.32
CA ALA A 18 -3.90 -2.21 -22.37
C ALA A 18 -3.44 -3.52 -21.73
N LEU A 19 -4.11 -3.95 -20.65
CA LEU A 19 -3.82 -5.20 -19.96
C LEU A 19 -4.34 -6.43 -20.71
N ALA A 20 -5.49 -6.33 -21.39
CA ALA A 20 -6.03 -7.38 -22.24
C ALA A 20 -5.12 -7.66 -23.45
N LEU A 21 -4.55 -6.61 -24.05
CA LEU A 21 -3.54 -6.73 -25.11
C LEU A 21 -2.27 -7.47 -24.65
N GLY A 22 -1.97 -7.44 -23.35
CA GLY A 22 -0.82 -8.12 -22.74
C GLY A 22 -1.11 -9.49 -22.12
N ALA A 23 -2.29 -10.09 -22.33
CA ALA A 23 -2.69 -11.37 -21.75
C ALA A 23 -2.39 -12.60 -22.63
N SER A 24 -2.21 -12.40 -23.94
CA SER A 24 -1.71 -13.44 -24.84
C SER A 24 -0.19 -13.34 -24.89
N GLY A 25 0.52 -14.39 -24.46
CA GLY A 25 1.98 -14.39 -24.28
C GLY A 25 2.80 -13.89 -25.48
N ALA A 26 2.22 -13.90 -26.69
CA ALA A 26 2.85 -13.43 -27.93
C ALA A 26 2.83 -11.89 -28.14
N GLN A 27 1.98 -11.13 -27.45
CA GLN A 27 1.74 -9.70 -27.72
C GLN A 27 2.39 -8.71 -26.74
N ILE A 28 3.24 -9.18 -25.81
CA ILE A 28 4.06 -8.29 -24.95
C ILE A 28 5.01 -7.39 -25.78
N ARG A 29 5.21 -7.71 -27.08
CA ARG A 29 6.41 -7.40 -27.84
C ARG A 29 6.48 -6.10 -28.64
N THR A 30 5.43 -5.30 -28.80
CA THR A 30 5.54 -4.14 -29.72
C THR A 30 5.15 -2.79 -29.13
N ASP A 31 4.28 -2.73 -28.11
CA ASP A 31 3.85 -1.47 -27.46
C ASP A 31 3.70 -1.58 -25.93
N GLY A 32 4.09 -2.71 -25.33
CA GLY A 32 3.69 -3.15 -23.99
C GLY A 32 3.88 -2.12 -22.85
N PRO A 33 5.11 -1.62 -22.57
CA PRO A 33 5.34 -0.68 -21.49
C PRO A 33 4.82 0.73 -21.82
N ASP A 34 4.95 1.20 -23.06
CA ASP A 34 4.55 2.56 -23.46
C ASP A 34 3.03 2.73 -23.52
N ALA A 35 2.30 1.71 -23.96
CA ALA A 35 0.84 1.68 -23.92
C ALA A 35 0.33 1.63 -22.49
N LEU A 36 0.95 0.81 -21.63
CA LEU A 36 0.62 0.73 -20.21
C LEU A 36 0.87 2.06 -19.50
N GLN A 37 2.01 2.70 -19.76
CA GLN A 37 2.36 4.00 -19.16
C GLN A 37 1.41 5.12 -19.60
N ARG A 38 0.97 5.13 -20.86
CA ARG A 38 -0.06 6.05 -21.36
C ARG A 38 -1.43 5.75 -20.76
N ALA A 39 -1.75 4.48 -20.54
CA ALA A 39 -3.04 4.05 -19.99
C ALA A 39 -3.13 4.25 -18.47
N ALA A 40 -2.01 4.21 -17.74
CA ALA A 40 -1.95 4.28 -16.28
C ALA A 40 -2.53 5.56 -15.68
N GLY A 41 -2.63 6.64 -16.46
CA GLY A 41 -3.28 7.87 -16.03
C GLY A 41 -2.58 8.56 -14.85
N LEU A 42 -1.25 8.41 -14.73
CA LEU A 42 -0.47 8.92 -13.59
C LEU A 42 -0.67 10.42 -13.33
N ALA A 43 -0.73 11.24 -14.39
CA ALA A 43 -1.00 12.67 -14.27
C ALA A 43 -2.39 12.95 -13.66
N LEU A 44 -3.40 12.15 -14.01
CA LEU A 44 -4.74 12.26 -13.45
C LEU A 44 -4.74 11.84 -11.98
N LEU A 45 -4.06 10.74 -11.63
CA LEU A 45 -3.94 10.32 -10.24
C LEU A 45 -3.20 11.35 -9.39
N ASN A 46 -2.13 11.97 -9.91
CA ASN A 46 -1.46 13.07 -9.24
C ASN A 46 -2.39 14.29 -9.05
N ALA A 47 -3.20 14.62 -10.06
CA ALA A 47 -4.22 15.66 -9.93
C ALA A 47 -5.28 15.29 -8.86
N CYS A 48 -5.66 14.02 -8.74
CA CYS A 48 -6.51 13.53 -7.67
C CYS A 48 -5.83 13.68 -6.31
N VAL A 49 -4.54 13.34 -6.16
CA VAL A 49 -3.78 13.54 -4.91
C VAL A 49 -3.83 15.00 -4.50
N VAL A 50 -3.59 15.94 -5.42
CA VAL A 50 -3.66 17.38 -5.13
C VAL A 50 -5.09 17.80 -4.77
N ALA A 51 -6.08 17.36 -5.55
CA ALA A 51 -7.47 17.73 -5.33
C ALA A 51 -8.00 17.26 -3.97
N THR A 52 -7.60 16.06 -3.52
CA THR A 52 -8.05 15.48 -2.24
C THR A 52 -7.36 16.07 -1.02
N ARG A 53 -6.43 17.02 -1.16
CA ARG A 53 -5.90 17.76 0.00
C ARG A 53 -6.97 18.67 0.63
N SER A 54 -7.93 19.17 -0.16
CA SER A 54 -9.03 20.01 0.32
C SER A 54 -10.19 19.19 0.88
N ALA A 55 -10.66 19.54 2.09
CA ALA A 55 -11.82 18.90 2.73
C ALA A 55 -13.10 19.03 1.91
N HIS A 56 -13.34 20.22 1.36
CA HIS A 56 -14.49 20.47 0.48
C HIS A 56 -14.46 19.58 -0.76
N ASN A 57 -13.30 19.46 -1.40
CA ASN A 57 -13.14 18.61 -2.58
C ASN A 57 -13.34 17.14 -2.24
N ARG A 58 -12.82 16.66 -1.10
CA ARG A 58 -13.04 15.27 -0.66
C ARG A 58 -14.53 14.96 -0.47
N ALA A 59 -15.26 15.81 0.25
CA ALA A 59 -16.70 15.63 0.47
C ALA A 59 -17.50 15.59 -0.86
N TRP A 60 -17.09 16.36 -1.86
CA TRP A 60 -17.67 16.31 -3.19
C TRP A 60 -17.25 15.06 -3.98
N LEU A 61 -15.99 14.67 -3.91
CA LEU A 61 -15.45 13.52 -4.65
C LEU A 61 -16.02 12.19 -4.14
N ILE A 62 -16.29 12.05 -2.83
CA ILE A 62 -17.04 10.92 -2.26
C ILE A 62 -18.43 10.84 -2.90
N ARG A 63 -19.18 11.95 -2.90
CA ARG A 63 -20.52 12.02 -3.52
C ARG A 63 -20.54 11.71 -5.02
N LEU A 64 -19.41 11.91 -5.69
CA LEU A 64 -19.25 11.60 -7.10
C LEU A 64 -18.80 10.16 -7.37
N GLY A 65 -18.58 9.34 -6.35
CA GLY A 65 -18.15 7.94 -6.51
C GLY A 65 -16.66 7.80 -6.84
N LEU A 66 -15.80 8.74 -6.40
CA LEU A 66 -14.36 8.64 -6.66
C LEU A 66 -13.76 7.38 -6.00
N LEU A 67 -14.22 7.02 -4.80
CA LEU A 67 -13.69 5.85 -4.08
C LEU A 67 -14.03 4.55 -4.80
N ASP A 68 -15.22 4.42 -5.37
CA ASP A 68 -15.59 3.26 -6.20
C ASP A 68 -14.67 3.15 -7.43
N ALA A 69 -14.55 4.26 -8.18
CA ALA A 69 -13.74 4.31 -9.40
C ALA A 69 -12.25 4.05 -9.13
N LEU A 70 -11.74 4.58 -8.02
CA LEU A 70 -10.36 4.38 -7.60
C LEU A 70 -10.10 2.95 -7.13
N THR A 71 -11.01 2.38 -6.33
CA THR A 71 -10.92 1.00 -5.86
C THR A 71 -10.97 0.01 -7.03
N ALA A 72 -11.83 0.24 -8.02
CA ALA A 72 -11.87 -0.57 -9.23
C ALA A 72 -10.52 -0.52 -9.98
N LEU A 73 -9.96 0.68 -10.17
CA LEU A 73 -8.68 0.87 -10.84
C LEU A 73 -7.54 0.16 -10.10
N LEU A 74 -7.50 0.27 -8.76
CA LEU A 74 -6.52 -0.42 -7.93
C LEU A 74 -6.68 -1.93 -8.02
N LYS A 75 -7.90 -2.48 -7.97
CA LYS A 75 -8.17 -3.91 -8.13
C LYS A 75 -7.62 -4.46 -9.45
N LEU A 76 -7.86 -3.73 -10.54
CA LEU A 76 -7.35 -4.10 -11.85
C LEU A 76 -5.81 -4.08 -11.91
N ALA A 77 -5.18 -3.02 -11.37
CA ALA A 77 -3.73 -2.91 -11.32
C ALA A 77 -3.08 -4.00 -10.46
N MET A 78 -3.67 -4.29 -9.29
CA MET A 78 -3.22 -5.35 -8.38
C MET A 78 -3.28 -6.73 -9.02
N HIS A 79 -4.37 -7.05 -9.72
CA HIS A 79 -4.49 -8.32 -10.42
C HIS A 79 -3.34 -8.50 -11.42
N ARG A 80 -3.01 -7.45 -12.17
CA ARG A 80 -1.86 -7.49 -13.09
C ARG A 80 -0.52 -7.58 -12.37
N LEU A 81 -0.33 -6.84 -11.28
CA LEU A 81 0.88 -6.93 -10.45
C LEU A 81 1.11 -8.36 -9.97
N ASN A 82 0.06 -9.03 -9.48
CA ASN A 82 0.16 -10.41 -9.03
C ASN A 82 0.56 -11.36 -10.17
N VAL A 83 -0.06 -11.21 -11.35
CA VAL A 83 0.28 -12.03 -12.54
C VAL A 83 1.73 -11.81 -12.96
N LEU A 84 2.17 -10.55 -13.09
CA LEU A 84 3.54 -10.24 -13.50
C LEU A 84 4.58 -10.62 -12.44
N GLY A 85 4.25 -10.46 -11.16
CA GLY A 85 5.09 -10.87 -10.04
C GLY A 85 5.38 -12.37 -10.03
N ASN A 86 4.34 -13.19 -10.21
CA ASN A 86 4.49 -14.64 -10.32
C ASN A 86 5.30 -15.05 -11.56
N LEU A 87 5.10 -14.36 -12.69
CA LEU A 87 5.89 -14.59 -13.90
C LEU A 87 7.37 -14.23 -13.70
N ALA A 88 7.65 -13.12 -13.03
CA ALA A 88 9.00 -12.69 -12.73
C ALA A 88 9.69 -13.68 -11.77
N ALA A 89 8.99 -14.15 -10.73
CA ALA A 89 9.51 -15.10 -9.76
C ALA A 89 9.87 -16.47 -10.37
N MET A 90 9.14 -16.94 -11.38
CA MET A 90 9.46 -18.20 -12.08
C MET A 90 10.67 -18.10 -13.02
N ARG A 91 11.13 -16.88 -13.35
CA ARG A 91 12.22 -16.67 -14.30
C ARG A 91 13.57 -16.76 -13.58
N HIS A 92 14.29 -17.86 -13.78
CA HIS A 92 15.61 -18.04 -13.18
C HIS A 92 16.64 -17.04 -13.76
N PRO A 93 17.50 -16.44 -12.92
CA PRO A 93 18.65 -15.66 -13.38
C PRO A 93 19.61 -16.59 -14.12
N GLY A 94 19.77 -16.40 -15.42
CA GLY A 94 20.67 -17.20 -16.28
C GLY A 94 19.99 -18.22 -17.20
N GLY A 95 18.67 -18.39 -17.12
CA GLY A 95 17.93 -19.23 -18.06
C GLY A 95 17.85 -18.60 -19.45
N ARG A 96 18.61 -19.13 -20.42
CA ARG A 96 18.45 -18.84 -21.87
C ARG A 96 17.15 -19.50 -22.38
N GLY A 97 16.01 -19.07 -21.86
CA GLY A 97 14.71 -19.68 -22.10
C GLY A 97 13.79 -18.77 -22.93
N GLY A 98 13.46 -19.24 -24.14
CA GLY A 98 12.16 -19.04 -24.76
C GLY A 98 11.84 -17.62 -25.25
N SER A 99 12.15 -17.37 -26.50
CA SER A 99 11.80 -16.21 -27.31
C SER A 99 10.28 -16.03 -27.57
N SER A 100 9.39 -16.22 -26.59
CA SER A 100 7.94 -15.94 -26.77
C SER A 100 7.33 -14.94 -25.79
N MET A 101 7.84 -14.76 -24.57
CA MET A 101 7.37 -13.74 -23.62
C MET A 101 8.41 -12.64 -23.42
N GLY A 102 7.96 -11.41 -23.16
CA GLY A 102 8.77 -10.19 -23.09
C GLY A 102 10.07 -10.29 -22.28
N THR A 103 11.00 -9.37 -22.55
CA THR A 103 12.29 -9.34 -21.85
C THR A 103 12.10 -9.13 -20.34
N ALA A 104 13.04 -9.61 -19.51
CA ALA A 104 12.99 -9.38 -18.06
C ALA A 104 12.91 -7.87 -17.73
N ALA A 105 13.56 -7.03 -18.55
CA ALA A 105 13.49 -5.58 -18.47
C ALA A 105 12.08 -5.03 -18.75
N GLU A 106 11.36 -5.58 -19.74
CA GLU A 106 9.96 -5.19 -20.01
C GLU A 106 9.03 -5.55 -18.85
N VAL A 107 9.18 -6.73 -18.25
CA VAL A 107 8.37 -7.15 -17.10
C VAL A 107 8.63 -6.23 -15.90
N ALA A 108 9.91 -5.94 -15.61
CA ALA A 108 10.29 -5.02 -14.55
C ALA A 108 9.75 -3.60 -14.79
N ALA A 109 9.78 -3.11 -16.04
CA ALA A 109 9.20 -1.81 -16.38
C ALA A 109 7.67 -1.79 -16.18
N GLN A 110 6.96 -2.85 -16.57
CA GLN A 110 5.52 -2.95 -16.33
C GLN A 110 5.17 -3.02 -14.85
N LEU A 111 5.93 -3.77 -14.05
CA LEU A 111 5.78 -3.81 -12.59
C LEU A 111 5.96 -2.40 -12.01
N GLY A 112 7.03 -1.68 -12.38
CA GLY A 112 7.28 -0.33 -11.89
C GLY A 112 6.16 0.67 -12.22
N VAL A 113 5.59 0.62 -13.44
CA VAL A 113 4.46 1.48 -13.81
C VAL A 113 3.22 1.18 -12.97
N LEU A 114 2.92 -0.10 -12.73
CA LEU A 114 1.76 -0.52 -11.94
C LEU A 114 1.94 -0.22 -10.45
N GLU A 115 3.13 -0.40 -9.89
CA GLU A 115 3.45 -0.01 -8.52
C GLU A 115 3.30 1.50 -8.33
N LEU A 116 3.77 2.31 -9.30
CA LEU A 116 3.62 3.76 -9.26
C LEU A 116 2.13 4.18 -9.34
N LEU A 117 1.35 3.51 -10.18
CA LEU A 117 -0.11 3.70 -10.23
C LEU A 117 -0.75 3.38 -8.87
N CYS A 118 -0.41 2.24 -8.29
CA CYS A 118 -0.90 1.83 -6.96
C CYS A 118 -0.47 2.80 -5.87
N ALA A 119 0.76 3.32 -5.91
CA ALA A 119 1.26 4.31 -4.97
C ALA A 119 0.47 5.62 -5.04
N HIS A 120 0.24 6.16 -6.24
CA HIS A 120 -0.58 7.36 -6.38
C HIS A 120 -2.04 7.12 -5.97
N GLY A 121 -2.63 5.98 -6.36
CA GLY A 121 -4.00 5.65 -5.96
C GLY A 121 -4.14 5.48 -4.44
N THR A 122 -3.15 4.84 -3.81
CA THR A 122 -3.10 4.71 -2.35
C THR A 122 -2.93 6.08 -1.69
N ALA A 123 -2.09 6.97 -2.21
CA ALA A 123 -1.95 8.33 -1.68
C ALA A 123 -3.26 9.14 -1.76
N VAL A 124 -4.07 8.93 -2.80
CA VAL A 124 -5.43 9.50 -2.87
C VAL A 124 -6.29 8.96 -1.73
N LEU A 125 -6.27 7.64 -1.47
CA LEU A 125 -6.98 7.02 -0.34
C LEU A 125 -6.47 7.54 1.01
N SER A 126 -5.16 7.65 1.21
CA SER A 126 -4.57 8.19 2.45
C SER A 126 -5.06 9.61 2.71
N ASN A 127 -5.16 10.47 1.68
CA ASN A 127 -5.69 11.82 1.85
C ASN A 127 -7.15 11.85 2.34
N PHE A 128 -7.95 10.85 1.99
CA PHE A 128 -9.31 10.71 2.54
C PHE A 128 -9.27 10.30 4.01
N LEU A 129 -8.46 9.31 4.36
CA LEU A 129 -8.47 8.69 5.67
C LEU A 129 -7.67 9.49 6.72
N ASP A 130 -6.51 10.03 6.36
CA ASP A 130 -5.67 10.88 7.25
C ASP A 130 -6.37 12.18 7.61
N ALA A 131 -7.15 12.74 6.69
CA ALA A 131 -7.94 13.92 6.98
C ALA A 131 -8.92 13.68 8.13
N ASP A 132 -9.51 12.50 8.18
CA ASP A 132 -10.54 12.19 9.16
C ASP A 132 -9.95 11.96 10.56
N LEU A 133 -8.70 11.48 10.63
CA LEU A 133 -7.92 11.49 11.88
C LEU A 133 -7.63 12.90 12.39
N ARG A 134 -7.30 13.83 11.46
CA ARG A 134 -6.96 15.22 11.80
C ARG A 134 -8.18 16.05 12.20
N PHE A 135 -9.32 15.88 11.51
CA PHE A 135 -10.53 16.67 11.78
C PHE A 135 -11.43 16.04 12.84
N GLY A 136 -11.44 14.71 13.01
CA GLY A 136 -12.07 14.06 14.16
C GLY A 136 -11.43 14.47 15.48
N SER A 137 -10.11 14.73 15.48
CA SER A 137 -9.39 15.26 16.64
C SER A 137 -9.69 16.74 16.94
N ILE A 138 -10.12 17.54 15.95
CA ILE A 138 -10.42 18.98 16.12
C ILE A 138 -11.91 19.21 16.40
N ALA A 139 -12.81 18.38 15.87
CA ALA A 139 -14.24 18.40 16.18
C ALA A 139 -14.54 18.00 17.64
N GLY A 140 -13.60 17.33 18.32
CA GLY A 140 -13.62 17.18 19.78
C GLY A 140 -13.23 18.44 20.57
N GLY A 141 -12.82 19.52 19.89
CA GLY A 141 -12.35 20.78 20.50
C GLY A 141 -13.17 22.03 20.15
N PHE A 142 -13.92 22.04 19.04
CA PHE A 142 -14.81 23.15 18.69
C PHE A 142 -16.16 22.62 18.20
N GLY A 143 -17.07 22.37 19.15
CA GLY A 143 -18.48 22.21 18.86
C GLY A 143 -19.04 23.53 18.36
N MET A 144 -19.25 23.64 17.05
CA MET A 144 -20.20 24.61 16.52
C MET A 144 -21.59 24.04 16.79
N SER A 145 -22.12 24.35 17.98
CA SER A 145 -23.54 24.21 18.25
C SER A 145 -24.30 25.19 17.36
N ASP A 146 -25.13 24.68 16.45
CA ASP A 146 -26.25 25.43 15.90
C ASP A 146 -27.26 25.69 17.04
N ASP A 147 -27.01 26.73 17.83
CA ASP A 147 -28.03 27.35 18.68
C ASP A 147 -28.23 28.78 18.19
N ALA A 148 -28.95 28.89 17.08
CA ALA A 148 -29.51 30.16 16.65
C ALA A 148 -30.73 30.47 17.53
N GLY A 149 -30.47 31.15 18.65
CA GLY A 149 -31.47 32.01 19.28
C GLY A 149 -31.74 31.78 20.75
N ARG A 150 -30.89 32.34 21.61
CA ARG A 150 -31.38 33.14 22.75
C ARG A 150 -30.29 34.04 23.33
N VAL A 151 -30.55 35.34 23.20
CA VAL A 151 -29.90 36.38 24.01
C VAL A 151 -30.40 36.22 25.44
N ASP A 152 -29.52 36.00 26.41
CA ASP A 152 -29.52 36.82 27.61
C ASP A 152 -28.16 36.80 28.34
N ALA A 153 -27.84 37.96 28.89
CA ALA A 153 -26.65 38.22 29.68
C ALA A 153 -26.84 37.74 31.12
N SER A 154 -25.80 37.16 31.72
CA SER A 154 -25.31 37.55 33.06
C SER A 154 -24.26 36.55 33.54
N CYS A 155 -23.21 37.12 34.13
CA CYS A 155 -22.21 36.46 34.93
C CYS A 155 -22.84 35.63 36.07
N VAL A 156 -22.11 34.60 36.49
CA VAL A 156 -22.01 33.94 37.82
C VAL A 156 -21.96 32.43 37.64
N ALA A 157 -20.79 31.84 37.94
CA ALA A 157 -20.62 30.41 38.05
C ALA A 157 -21.44 29.88 39.25
N PRO A 158 -22.29 28.85 39.08
CA PRO A 158 -22.92 28.21 40.23
C PRO A 158 -21.91 27.28 40.90
N VAL A 159 -21.63 27.54 42.17
CA VAL A 159 -20.99 26.62 43.10
C VAL A 159 -21.83 25.34 43.14
N GLN A 160 -21.24 24.20 42.75
CA GLN A 160 -21.88 22.89 42.88
C GLN A 160 -21.95 22.48 44.36
N PRO A 161 -23.08 21.93 44.84
CA PRO A 161 -23.13 21.30 46.17
C PRO A 161 -22.40 19.94 46.16
N PRO A 162 -21.78 19.52 47.28
CA PRO A 162 -21.08 18.25 47.36
C PRO A 162 -22.11 17.12 47.51
N GLY A 163 -22.23 16.26 46.49
CA GLY A 163 -23.08 15.07 46.60
C GLY A 163 -23.64 14.45 45.33
N SER A 164 -23.13 14.79 44.14
CA SER A 164 -23.57 14.11 42.90
C SER A 164 -22.47 13.21 42.36
N THR A 165 -22.67 11.90 42.48
CA THR A 165 -21.96 10.86 41.72
C THR A 165 -22.38 10.93 40.25
N ALA A 166 -21.99 12.00 39.57
CA ALA A 166 -22.09 12.06 38.12
C ALA A 166 -20.95 11.23 37.52
N ALA A 167 -21.32 10.12 36.89
CA ALA A 167 -20.41 9.31 36.09
C ALA A 167 -19.64 10.22 35.09
N PRO A 168 -18.35 9.92 34.80
CA PRO A 168 -17.60 10.71 33.84
C PRO A 168 -18.37 10.79 32.51
N PRO A 169 -18.36 11.95 31.83
CA PRO A 169 -19.04 12.11 30.55
C PRO A 169 -18.57 11.01 29.60
N ARG A 170 -19.51 10.19 29.13
CA ARG A 170 -19.22 9.16 28.12
C ARG A 170 -18.56 9.86 26.95
N PRO A 171 -17.41 9.39 26.44
CA PRO A 171 -16.86 9.93 25.21
C PRO A 171 -17.94 9.81 24.15
N SER A 172 -18.33 10.95 23.57
CA SER A 172 -19.16 10.98 22.36
C SER A 172 -18.59 9.95 21.38
N PRO A 173 -19.41 9.14 20.70
CA PRO A 173 -18.90 8.21 19.70
C PRO A 173 -18.03 9.02 18.74
N ALA A 174 -16.73 8.71 18.71
CA ALA A 174 -15.79 9.40 17.84
C ALA A 174 -16.41 9.42 16.45
N ALA A 175 -16.61 10.61 15.88
CA ALA A 175 -17.28 10.75 14.60
C ALA A 175 -16.56 9.86 13.57
N GLU A 176 -17.26 8.84 13.07
CA GLU A 176 -16.68 7.93 12.09
C GLU A 176 -16.28 8.72 10.85
N SER A 177 -15.13 8.36 10.27
CA SER A 177 -14.65 8.94 9.02
C SER A 177 -15.74 8.89 7.95
N PRO A 178 -16.12 10.02 7.32
CA PRO A 178 -17.06 10.04 6.21
C PRO A 178 -16.57 9.25 4.98
N ALA A 179 -15.27 8.93 4.92
CA ALA A 179 -14.68 8.12 3.86
C ALA A 179 -14.67 6.62 4.16
N VAL A 180 -14.67 6.19 5.44
CA VAL A 180 -14.58 4.78 5.80
C VAL A 180 -15.79 3.98 5.33
N LYS A 181 -17.01 4.46 5.56
CA LYS A 181 -18.21 3.74 5.09
C LYS A 181 -18.22 3.55 3.56
N PRO A 182 -18.04 4.60 2.73
CA PRO A 182 -17.89 4.43 1.28
C PRO A 182 -16.74 3.51 0.88
N LEU A 183 -15.61 3.55 1.60
CA LEU A 183 -14.49 2.65 1.36
C LEU A 183 -14.86 1.18 1.60
N LEU A 184 -15.66 0.90 2.62
CA LEU A 184 -16.18 -0.44 2.89
C LEU A 184 -17.18 -0.88 1.82
N GLU A 185 -18.09 0.00 1.41
CA GLU A 185 -19.10 -0.27 0.38
C GLU A 185 -18.49 -0.66 -0.97
N CYS A 186 -17.39 -0.02 -1.37
CA CYS A 186 -16.67 -0.36 -2.60
C CYS A 186 -15.70 -1.56 -2.46
N GLY A 187 -15.57 -2.14 -1.26
CA GLY A 187 -14.61 -3.19 -0.94
C GLY A 187 -13.16 -2.72 -1.01
N GLY A 188 -12.90 -1.44 -0.74
CA GLY A 188 -11.57 -0.85 -0.74
C GLY A 188 -10.69 -1.37 0.39
N LEU A 189 -11.26 -1.70 1.55
CA LEU A 189 -10.51 -2.30 2.66
C LEU A 189 -9.94 -3.68 2.26
N THR A 190 -10.76 -4.54 1.66
CA THR A 190 -10.32 -5.84 1.15
C THR A 190 -9.24 -5.68 0.08
N ALA A 191 -9.39 -4.68 -0.80
CA ALA A 191 -8.37 -4.36 -1.80
C ALA A 191 -7.04 -3.94 -1.16
N LEU A 192 -7.04 -3.14 -0.08
CA LEU A 192 -5.82 -2.77 0.64
C LEU A 192 -5.13 -3.99 1.24
N VAL A 193 -5.88 -4.89 1.89
CA VAL A 193 -5.32 -6.12 2.48
C VAL A 193 -4.65 -6.98 1.40
N GLU A 194 -5.32 -7.19 0.28
CA GLU A 194 -4.77 -7.98 -0.83
C GLU A 194 -3.56 -7.32 -1.47
N MET A 195 -3.57 -5.99 -1.61
CA MET A 195 -2.42 -5.25 -2.12
C MET A 195 -1.19 -5.47 -1.24
N ILE A 196 -1.34 -5.42 0.08
CA ILE A 196 -0.24 -5.66 1.02
C ILE A 196 0.34 -7.06 0.82
N ARG A 197 -0.51 -8.08 0.66
CA ARG A 197 -0.04 -9.45 0.36
C ARG A 197 0.77 -9.50 -0.94
N ILE A 198 0.26 -8.89 -2.01
CA ILE A 198 0.96 -8.83 -3.30
C ILE A 198 2.30 -8.12 -3.17
N GLN A 199 2.38 -6.97 -2.47
CA GLN A 199 3.63 -6.25 -2.29
C GLN A 199 4.66 -7.06 -1.50
N ARG A 200 4.24 -7.83 -0.49
CA ARG A 200 5.15 -8.72 0.24
C ARG A 200 5.70 -9.84 -0.61
N LEU A 201 4.88 -10.40 -1.50
CA LEU A 201 5.34 -11.40 -2.47
C LEU A 201 6.37 -10.77 -3.43
N LEU A 202 6.07 -9.59 -3.97
CA LEU A 202 6.98 -8.86 -4.87
C LEU A 202 8.29 -8.45 -4.19
N HIS A 203 8.24 -8.06 -2.92
CA HIS A 203 9.42 -7.72 -2.14
C HIS A 203 10.36 -8.93 -1.94
N ARG A 204 9.81 -10.13 -1.79
CA ARG A 204 10.60 -11.36 -1.56
C ARG A 204 11.11 -12.02 -2.85
N ALA A 205 10.54 -11.67 -3.99
CA ALA A 205 10.93 -12.22 -5.28
C ALA A 205 12.01 -11.36 -5.96
N PRO A 206 12.98 -11.95 -6.67
CA PRO A 206 14.02 -11.22 -7.39
C PRO A 206 13.43 -10.59 -8.67
N THR A 207 12.64 -9.54 -8.50
CA THR A 207 11.87 -8.88 -9.56
C THR A 207 12.54 -7.59 -10.04
N GLY A 208 13.50 -7.06 -9.28
CA GLY A 208 14.09 -5.73 -9.50
C GLY A 208 13.20 -4.59 -9.02
N SER A 209 12.05 -4.90 -8.40
CA SER A 209 11.09 -3.93 -7.84
C SER A 209 11.06 -3.93 -6.30
N GLU A 210 11.99 -4.63 -5.63
CA GLU A 210 11.86 -4.90 -4.19
C GLU A 210 11.83 -3.63 -3.32
N ALA A 211 12.55 -2.58 -3.73
CA ALA A 211 12.54 -1.29 -3.03
C ALA A 211 11.22 -0.53 -3.19
N ALA A 212 10.65 -0.54 -4.41
CA ALA A 212 9.38 0.10 -4.69
C ALA A 212 8.22 -0.64 -4.00
N ALA A 213 8.25 -1.98 -4.03
CA ALA A 213 7.30 -2.83 -3.31
C ALA A 213 7.28 -2.55 -1.80
N ARG A 214 8.46 -2.44 -1.15
CA ARG A 214 8.57 -2.05 0.27
C ARG A 214 8.01 -0.67 0.58
N SER A 215 8.32 0.32 -0.27
CA SER A 215 7.83 1.69 -0.10
C SER A 215 6.30 1.73 -0.19
N LEU A 216 5.74 1.02 -1.17
CA LEU A 216 4.31 0.90 -1.36
C LEU A 216 3.64 0.15 -0.21
N GLU A 217 4.21 -0.95 0.27
CA GLU A 217 3.72 -1.65 1.47
C GLU A 217 3.62 -0.72 2.68
N GLY A 218 4.66 0.08 2.95
CA GLY A 218 4.65 1.04 4.07
C GLY A 218 3.57 2.12 3.92
N LEU A 219 3.25 2.55 2.70
CA LEU A 219 2.14 3.47 2.43
C LEU A 219 0.77 2.79 2.64
N LEU A 220 0.64 1.54 2.19
CA LEU A 220 -0.58 0.74 2.33
C LEU A 220 -0.90 0.44 3.79
N LEU A 221 0.09 0.02 4.58
CA LEU A 221 -0.07 -0.25 6.00
C LEU A 221 -0.50 1.02 6.77
N ARG A 222 0.11 2.17 6.49
CA ARG A 222 -0.31 3.45 7.07
C ARG A 222 -1.76 3.80 6.71
N THR A 223 -2.12 3.63 5.43
CA THR A 223 -3.48 3.87 4.93
C THR A 223 -4.49 2.93 5.59
N LEU A 224 -4.14 1.66 5.75
CA LEU A 224 -4.94 0.67 6.45
C LEU A 224 -5.14 1.05 7.92
N CYS A 225 -4.07 1.42 8.64
CA CYS A 225 -4.17 1.90 10.01
C CYS A 225 -5.11 3.11 10.14
N ALA A 226 -5.04 4.06 9.20
CA ALA A 226 -5.94 5.21 9.20
C ALA A 226 -7.42 4.80 9.00
N ALA A 227 -7.70 3.82 8.13
CA ALA A 227 -9.06 3.29 7.95
C ALA A 227 -9.61 2.57 9.19
N LEU A 228 -8.74 1.92 9.97
CA LEU A 228 -9.14 1.10 11.13
C LEU A 228 -9.32 1.92 12.41
N THR A 229 -8.65 3.06 12.49
CA THR A 229 -8.65 3.90 13.69
C THR A 229 -10.03 4.52 13.88
N GLY A 230 -10.68 4.19 15.00
CA GLY A 230 -12.01 4.73 15.34
C GLY A 230 -13.19 4.12 14.58
N SER A 231 -13.01 3.08 13.75
CA SER A 231 -14.12 2.40 13.05
C SER A 231 -14.21 0.92 13.40
N ALA A 232 -15.23 0.55 14.20
CA ALA A 232 -15.52 -0.84 14.52
C ALA A 232 -15.93 -1.65 13.28
N ALA A 233 -16.66 -1.02 12.35
CA ALA A 233 -17.07 -1.63 11.09
C ALA A 233 -15.85 -2.01 10.21
N ALA A 234 -14.86 -1.11 10.10
CA ALA A 234 -13.63 -1.40 9.37
C ALA A 234 -12.80 -2.49 10.06
N GLN A 235 -12.70 -2.47 11.39
CA GLN A 235 -12.03 -3.53 12.15
C GLN A 235 -12.71 -4.89 11.97
N HIS A 236 -14.04 -4.94 11.95
CA HIS A 236 -14.79 -6.17 11.67
C HIS A 236 -14.56 -6.66 10.24
N SER A 237 -14.64 -5.77 9.26
CA SER A 237 -14.37 -6.09 7.86
C SER A 237 -12.94 -6.60 7.63
N LEU A 238 -11.95 -6.04 8.33
CA LEU A 238 -10.57 -6.53 8.32
C LEU A 238 -10.47 -7.99 8.75
N ARG A 239 -11.13 -8.37 9.85
CA ARG A 239 -11.16 -9.76 10.33
C ARG A 239 -11.78 -10.68 9.28
N GLY A 240 -12.91 -10.26 8.68
CA GLY A 240 -13.56 -11.03 7.62
C GLY A 240 -12.73 -11.18 6.34
N ALA A 241 -11.78 -10.27 6.07
CA ALA A 241 -10.89 -10.30 4.91
C ALA A 241 -9.58 -11.09 5.15
N GLY A 242 -9.43 -11.74 6.31
CA GLY A 242 -8.19 -12.41 6.70
C GLY A 242 -7.04 -11.43 7.00
N GLY A 243 -7.38 -10.21 7.41
CA GLY A 243 -6.40 -9.14 7.63
C GLY A 243 -5.54 -9.35 8.86
N LEU A 244 -5.98 -10.13 9.85
CA LEU A 244 -5.18 -10.43 11.03
C LEU A 244 -4.04 -11.41 10.70
N GLU A 245 -4.35 -12.46 9.94
CA GLU A 245 -3.40 -13.42 9.40
C GLU A 245 -2.35 -12.70 8.56
N MET A 246 -2.81 -11.81 7.67
CA MET A 246 -1.93 -10.94 6.89
C MET A 246 -1.02 -10.14 7.82
N LEU A 247 -1.52 -9.45 8.86
CA LEU A 247 -0.65 -8.67 9.75
C LEU A 247 0.40 -9.54 10.46
N ILE A 248 0.01 -10.72 10.95
CA ILE A 248 0.90 -11.67 11.64
C ILE A 248 2.01 -12.17 10.69
N GLU A 249 1.66 -12.54 9.46
CA GLU A 249 2.62 -12.96 8.43
C GLU A 249 3.67 -11.88 8.12
N GLY A 250 3.32 -10.61 8.30
CA GLY A 250 4.22 -9.47 8.10
C GLY A 250 5.27 -9.32 9.20
N ILE A 251 4.89 -9.56 10.46
CA ILE A 251 5.78 -9.43 11.62
C ILE A 251 6.92 -10.44 11.57
N GLY A 252 6.65 -11.65 11.06
CA GLY A 252 7.66 -12.71 10.93
C GLY A 252 8.80 -12.40 9.95
N VAL A 253 8.59 -11.49 8.99
CA VAL A 253 9.58 -11.15 7.94
C VAL A 253 10.71 -10.29 8.49
N ASP A 254 10.39 -9.37 9.40
CA ASP A 254 11.37 -8.44 9.98
C ASP A 254 12.10 -9.06 11.18
N ALA A 255 11.46 -10.00 11.90
CA ALA A 255 12.06 -10.69 13.05
C ALA A 255 13.12 -11.72 12.63
N THR A 256 12.93 -12.38 11.48
CA THR A 256 13.98 -13.15 10.82
C THR A 256 14.70 -12.25 9.82
N GLY A 257 15.38 -11.22 10.35
CA GLY A 257 16.41 -10.56 9.57
C GLY A 257 17.26 -11.64 8.91
N THR A 258 17.53 -11.46 7.61
CA THR A 258 18.46 -12.25 6.83
C THR A 258 19.81 -12.31 7.53
N ARG A 259 19.95 -13.25 8.48
CA ARG A 259 21.20 -13.92 8.74
C ARG A 259 21.39 -14.77 7.51
N ASP A 260 22.11 -14.17 6.57
CA ASP A 260 23.01 -14.86 5.66
C ASP A 260 23.46 -16.14 6.36
N ALA A 261 22.89 -17.27 5.92
CA ALA A 261 23.40 -18.57 6.28
C ALA A 261 24.74 -18.62 5.59
N GLY A 262 25.77 -18.11 6.29
CA GLY A 262 27.16 -18.27 5.92
C GLY A 262 27.33 -19.74 5.64
N GLU A 263 27.46 -20.05 4.37
CA GLU A 263 27.95 -21.30 3.86
C GLU A 263 29.33 -21.46 4.53
N VAL A 264 29.36 -22.18 5.65
CA VAL A 264 30.59 -22.73 6.20
C VAL A 264 31.00 -23.78 5.18
N THR A 265 31.70 -23.33 4.14
CA THR A 265 32.45 -24.21 3.29
C THR A 265 33.49 -24.89 4.19
N GLU A 266 33.26 -26.17 4.47
CA GLU A 266 34.32 -27.12 4.85
C GLU A 266 35.38 -27.13 3.73
N ARG A 267 36.28 -26.15 3.75
CA ARG A 267 37.50 -26.12 2.94
C ARG A 267 38.62 -25.44 3.73
N ASP A 268 38.85 -25.90 4.96
CA ASP A 268 40.08 -25.61 5.71
C ASP A 268 40.65 -26.88 6.36
N LEU A 269 40.61 -27.99 5.62
CA LEU A 269 41.40 -29.20 5.92
C LEU A 269 42.22 -29.61 4.70
N ASN A 270 42.99 -28.67 4.13
CA ASN A 270 44.21 -29.01 3.39
C ASN A 270 45.01 -27.77 3.01
N GLY A 271 46.12 -27.57 3.70
CA GLY A 271 47.11 -26.54 3.45
C GLY A 271 48.03 -26.52 4.66
N GLY A 272 49.05 -27.38 4.71
CA GLY A 272 50.19 -27.27 3.81
C GLY A 272 51.24 -26.41 4.51
N ASP A 273 51.67 -26.86 5.69
CA ASP A 273 52.65 -26.17 6.52
C ASP A 273 54.04 -26.46 5.97
N THR A 274 54.53 -25.57 5.09
CA THR A 274 55.91 -25.56 4.64
C THR A 274 56.46 -24.14 4.65
N ALA A 275 57.00 -23.73 5.79
CA ALA A 275 58.15 -22.83 5.83
C ALA A 275 58.71 -22.75 7.25
N GLY A 276 59.97 -23.18 7.41
CA GLY A 276 60.82 -22.54 8.41
C GLY A 276 61.88 -23.41 9.07
N VAL A 277 63.13 -23.12 8.69
CA VAL A 277 64.30 -23.06 9.59
C VAL A 277 65.13 -24.35 9.76
N ASP A 278 66.10 -24.49 8.86
CA ASP A 278 67.54 -24.39 9.15
C ASP A 278 68.09 -25.24 10.32
N ARG A 279 68.89 -26.29 9.99
CA ARG A 279 70.33 -26.37 10.32
C ARG A 279 70.93 -27.75 10.07
N THR A 280 72.22 -27.68 9.72
CA THR A 280 73.30 -28.65 9.98
C THR A 280 73.30 -29.93 9.13
N ARG A 281 74.35 -30.14 8.31
CA ARG A 281 75.54 -30.95 8.64
C ARG A 281 75.10 -32.38 9.01
N GLU A 282 75.56 -33.45 8.39
CA GLU A 282 76.94 -33.78 8.04
C GLU A 282 76.91 -35.21 7.45
N SER A 283 77.84 -35.50 6.55
CA SER A 283 78.52 -36.80 6.38
C SER A 283 77.78 -38.09 5.92
N LEU A 284 78.37 -38.62 4.84
CA LEU A 284 78.87 -39.99 4.64
C LEU A 284 77.97 -41.04 3.96
N GLN A 285 78.47 -41.37 2.75
CA GLN A 285 78.51 -42.67 2.06
C GLN A 285 77.24 -43.23 1.43
#